data_AF-A0A1I7RH28-F1
#
_entry.id   AF-A0A1I7RH28-F1
#
_cell.length_a   1.000
_cell.length_b   1.000
_cell.length_c   1.000
_cell.angle_alpha   90.00
_cell.angle_beta   90.00
_cell.angle_gamma   90.00
#
_symmetry.space_group_name_H-M   'P 1'
#
loop_
_entity.id
_entity.type
_entity.pdbx_description
1 polymer ?
#
loop_
_entity_poly.entity_id
_entity_poly.type
_entity_poly.pdbx_seq_one_letter_code
_entity_poly.pdbx_strand_id
1 'polypeptide(L)'
;MVKPPLTIGQAKQGNKNCFNRNKTDSKTNWGKTGLGAETVFFLLIECVSSSFTNWSQLELGHQLLEYKILSDPNLLQLCQNDKACPLNPKNFVKRCLGIEEDCRFENSYSSSSVKCSLLAGDQGRTLEDKKLEFWNQADFGLLKPLYSSLSSICESSNREQSTLECSSNFRYCHGKNVFVDLSNLKKSSSKRYRNDVILKGQIGGSCETFDELGIRSRLKELSYLQSWGHEFKNFETYPTFVLNSSNCDVVFDKKTIVMKLDAAINMYHHFCDFINLFLSQFLSGDFSRDVDLIWWDTYSEGYVDDIFGIMWSVFSKFKPIELIDLDGKKVCFRDVTFPLLARQRFGLYYNMPLIAGCSGSWIFKLFHEHVIHRLNIAQKGPTEETRITFIQRKTRFRQIENWKEVCLFIYQLCNATSLVV
;
A
#
# COMPACT_ATOMS: atom_id res chain seq x y z
N MET A 1 30.95 -18.44 -20.71
CA MET A 1 32.22 -17.77 -20.33
C MET A 1 31.89 -16.36 -19.88
N VAL A 2 32.01 -16.14 -18.58
CA VAL A 2 31.64 -14.92 -17.87
C VAL A 2 32.74 -13.87 -18.08
N LYS A 3 32.37 -12.67 -18.54
CA LYS A 3 33.21 -11.47 -18.40
C LYS A 3 32.70 -10.67 -17.20
N PRO A 4 33.59 -10.22 -16.29
CA PRO A 4 33.18 -9.50 -15.09
C PRO A 4 32.75 -8.05 -15.43
N PRO A 5 31.90 -7.42 -14.61
CA PRO A 5 31.63 -6.00 -14.73
C PRO A 5 32.82 -5.16 -14.27
N LEU A 6 33.03 -4.07 -15.02
CA LEU A 6 34.09 -3.09 -14.88
C LEU A 6 34.05 -2.36 -13.53
N THR A 7 35.25 -2.17 -13.00
CA THR A 7 35.62 -1.43 -11.79
C THR A 7 35.15 0.03 -11.81
N ILE A 8 34.54 0.47 -10.71
CA ILE A 8 34.25 1.88 -10.42
C ILE A 8 35.55 2.56 -10.01
N GLY A 9 36.01 3.54 -10.79
CA GLY A 9 37.14 4.40 -10.44
C GLY A 9 36.72 5.48 -9.45
N GLN A 10 37.18 5.39 -8.21
CA GLN A 10 37.14 6.49 -7.24
C GLN A 10 38.41 7.34 -7.37
N ALA A 11 38.24 8.65 -7.56
CA ALA A 11 39.33 9.63 -7.47
C ALA A 11 39.60 9.99 -5.99
N LYS A 12 40.88 9.96 -5.61
CA LYS A 12 41.40 10.29 -4.27
C LYS A 12 41.41 11.81 -4.00
N GLN A 13 40.96 12.19 -2.81
CA GLN A 13 41.47 13.30 -1.98
C GLN A 13 41.37 12.77 -0.54
N GLY A 14 42.29 12.96 0.41
CA GLY A 14 43.27 14.01 0.65
C GLY A 14 43.25 14.22 2.17
N ASN A 15 44.31 13.79 2.84
CA ASN A 15 44.44 13.51 4.28
C ASN A 15 44.26 14.74 5.19
N LYS A 16 43.52 14.63 6.32
CA LYS A 16 43.79 15.39 7.57
C LYS A 16 43.38 14.58 8.81
N ASN A 17 44.40 14.20 9.58
CA ASN A 17 44.31 13.64 10.93
C ASN A 17 43.68 14.64 11.92
N CYS A 18 42.93 14.12 12.90
CA CYS A 18 42.99 14.63 14.29
C CYS A 18 42.56 13.55 15.30
N PHE A 19 43.26 13.60 16.43
CA PHE A 19 43.41 12.69 17.56
C PHE A 19 42.15 12.27 18.37
N ASN A 20 42.15 10.98 18.76
CA ASN A 20 42.05 10.37 20.11
C ASN A 20 40.97 10.74 21.15
N ARG A 21 40.31 9.64 21.62
CA ARG A 21 40.05 9.20 23.02
C ARG A 21 39.25 10.11 23.98
N ASN A 22 38.12 9.60 24.49
CA ASN A 22 38.09 8.80 25.73
C ASN A 22 36.72 8.18 26.04
N LYS A 23 36.75 6.91 26.43
CA LYS A 23 35.70 6.19 27.17
C LYS A 23 35.75 6.63 28.64
N THR A 24 34.59 6.74 29.27
CA THR A 24 34.45 6.50 30.71
C THR A 24 33.16 5.72 30.95
N ASP A 25 33.33 4.46 31.30
CA ASP A 25 32.35 3.61 31.99
C ASP A 25 32.20 4.08 33.44
N SER A 26 30.99 4.07 33.97
CA SER A 26 30.77 4.00 35.41
C SER A 26 29.61 3.05 35.72
N LYS A 27 29.96 1.82 36.10
CA LYS A 27 29.13 0.88 36.85
C LYS A 27 29.27 1.18 38.34
N THR A 28 28.16 1.26 39.07
CA THR A 28 28.07 0.99 40.52
C THR A 28 26.65 0.49 40.76
N ASN A 29 26.43 -0.81 40.85
CA ASN A 29 26.53 -1.70 42.03
C ASN A 29 25.45 -1.50 43.10
N TRP A 30 24.84 -2.65 43.37
CA TRP A 30 23.75 -2.94 44.29
C TRP A 30 24.18 -2.81 45.75
N GLY A 31 23.28 -2.30 46.58
CA GLY A 31 23.36 -2.42 48.04
C GLY A 31 22.01 -2.89 48.58
N LYS A 32 22.00 -4.11 49.12
CA LYS A 32 20.92 -4.65 49.96
C LYS A 32 21.18 -4.24 51.41
N THR A 33 20.15 -3.76 52.10
CA THR A 33 20.02 -3.85 53.58
C THR A 33 18.55 -3.93 53.93
N GLY A 34 18.20 -4.84 54.83
CA GLY A 34 16.82 -5.22 55.12
C GLY A 34 16.25 -4.71 56.44
N LEU A 35 15.04 -5.24 56.68
CA LEU A 35 14.20 -5.32 57.89
C LEU A 35 13.69 -4.02 58.55
N GLY A 36 12.36 -3.93 58.57
CA GLY A 36 11.56 -3.10 59.49
C GLY A 36 10.09 -3.33 59.20
N ALA A 37 9.41 -4.10 60.05
CA ALA A 37 8.00 -4.44 59.92
C ALA A 37 7.14 -3.28 60.42
N GLU A 38 6.33 -2.67 59.54
CA GLU A 38 5.23 -1.79 59.95
C GLU A 38 4.06 -1.89 58.95
N THR A 39 2.91 -2.34 59.48
CA THR A 39 1.53 -1.96 59.11
C THR A 39 1.13 -2.02 57.63
N VAL A 40 0.59 -3.18 57.20
CA VAL A 40 -0.07 -3.31 55.89
C VAL A 40 -1.47 -2.74 55.95
N PHE A 41 -1.61 -1.47 55.55
CA PHE A 41 -2.88 -0.88 55.14
C PHE A 41 -3.21 -1.43 53.75
N PHE A 42 -4.29 -2.20 53.61
CA PHE A 42 -4.84 -2.57 52.30
C PHE A 42 -5.48 -1.33 51.67
N LEU A 43 -4.66 -0.49 51.03
CA LEU A 43 -5.15 0.40 49.99
C LEU A 43 -5.53 -0.48 48.80
N LEU A 44 -6.84 -0.66 48.61
CA LEU A 44 -7.41 -1.04 47.32
C LEU A 44 -7.08 0.09 46.35
N ILE A 45 -5.88 0.03 45.77
CA ILE A 45 -5.59 0.74 44.54
C ILE A 45 -6.43 0.01 43.50
N GLU A 46 -7.59 0.61 43.16
CA GLU A 46 -8.18 0.39 41.85
C GLU A 46 -7.07 0.72 40.85
N CYS A 47 -6.39 -0.33 40.39
CA CYS A 47 -5.52 -0.25 39.24
C CYS A 47 -6.48 0.00 38.08
N VAL A 48 -6.85 1.26 37.87
CA VAL A 48 -7.34 1.72 36.58
C VAL A 48 -6.21 1.35 35.66
N SER A 49 -6.35 0.22 34.97
CA SER A 49 -5.50 -0.15 33.87
C SER A 49 -5.70 0.94 32.83
N SER A 50 -4.95 2.03 32.94
CA SER A 50 -4.74 2.93 31.83
C SER A 50 -4.08 2.05 30.79
N SER A 51 -4.88 1.58 29.83
CA SER A 51 -4.41 0.94 28.63
C SER A 51 -3.58 2.00 27.91
N PHE A 52 -2.29 2.08 28.26
CA PHE A 52 -1.32 2.89 27.57
C PHE A 52 -1.31 2.37 26.13
N THR A 53 -1.87 3.16 25.23
CA THR A 53 -1.88 2.80 23.82
C THR A 53 -0.47 3.08 23.32
N ASN A 54 0.23 2.04 22.90
CA ASN A 54 1.54 2.23 22.31
C ASN A 54 1.36 2.72 20.87
N TRP A 55 1.22 4.04 20.70
CA TRP A 55 1.02 4.71 19.41
C TRP A 55 2.09 4.35 18.36
N SER A 56 3.29 3.94 18.80
CA SER A 56 4.35 3.47 17.90
C SER A 56 4.00 2.18 17.16
N GLN A 57 3.09 1.35 17.70
CA GLN A 57 2.65 0.10 17.07
C GLN A 57 1.83 0.33 15.78
N LEU A 58 1.25 1.51 15.60
CA LEU A 58 0.53 1.85 14.37
C LEU A 58 1.48 2.03 13.18
N GLU A 59 2.74 2.40 13.43
CA GLU A 59 3.78 2.56 12.42
C GLU A 59 3.34 3.48 11.25
N LEU A 60 2.64 4.57 11.59
CA LEU A 60 2.15 5.59 10.66
C LEU A 60 2.91 6.90 10.83
N GLY A 61 3.26 7.55 9.71
CA GLY A 61 3.78 8.90 9.71
C GLY A 61 2.73 9.92 10.16
N HIS A 62 3.17 11.12 10.55
CA HIS A 62 2.34 12.13 11.22
C HIS A 62 0.99 12.39 10.54
N GLN A 63 0.96 12.71 9.23
CA GLN A 63 -0.29 13.07 8.54
C GLN A 63 -1.26 11.88 8.42
N LEU A 64 -0.74 10.68 8.16
CA LEU A 64 -1.57 9.49 8.07
C LEU A 64 -2.07 9.04 9.44
N LEU A 65 -1.26 9.23 10.49
CA LEU A 65 -1.66 8.99 11.87
C LEU A 65 -2.78 9.94 12.31
N GLU A 66 -2.65 11.23 11.97
CA GLU A 66 -3.70 12.23 12.21
C GLU A 66 -5.01 11.81 11.55
N TYR A 67 -4.96 11.44 10.26
CA TYR A 67 -6.13 10.92 9.56
C TYR A 67 -6.71 9.68 10.26
N LYS A 68 -5.87 8.68 10.57
CA LYS A 68 -6.34 7.43 11.16
C LYS A 68 -7.05 7.68 12.50
N ILE A 69 -6.50 8.55 13.34
CA ILE A 69 -7.12 8.95 14.61
C ILE A 69 -8.46 9.67 14.36
N LEU A 70 -8.52 10.61 13.42
CA LEU A 70 -9.75 11.35 13.10
C LEU A 70 -10.85 10.48 12.49
N SER A 71 -10.48 9.47 11.72
CA SER A 71 -11.40 8.57 11.03
C SER A 71 -12.00 7.48 11.92
N ASP A 72 -11.38 7.20 13.08
CA ASP A 72 -11.78 6.13 13.98
C ASP A 72 -12.20 6.72 15.34
N PRO A 73 -13.50 6.76 15.66
CA PRO A 73 -14.00 7.36 16.90
C PRO A 73 -13.37 6.77 18.16
N ASN A 74 -13.03 5.48 18.16
CA ASN A 74 -12.41 4.83 19.31
C ASN A 74 -10.97 5.32 19.48
N LEU A 75 -10.19 5.39 18.38
CA LEU A 75 -8.83 5.93 18.42
C LEU A 75 -8.82 7.42 18.78
N LEU A 76 -9.79 8.20 18.31
CA LEU A 76 -9.94 9.60 18.67
C LEU A 76 -10.16 9.77 20.17
N GLN A 77 -11.10 9.01 20.73
CA GLN A 77 -11.39 9.05 22.17
C GLN A 77 -10.18 8.60 23.00
N LEU A 78 -9.45 7.58 22.56
CA LEU A 78 -8.22 7.14 23.20
C LEU A 78 -7.15 8.24 23.17
N CYS A 79 -6.91 8.87 22.02
CA CYS A 79 -5.91 9.95 21.91
C CYS A 79 -6.26 11.18 22.76
N GLN A 80 -7.55 11.51 22.92
CA GLN A 80 -7.99 12.63 23.76
C GLN A 80 -7.73 12.40 25.26
N ASN A 81 -7.77 11.15 25.70
CA ASN A 81 -7.59 10.78 27.10
C ASN A 81 -6.13 10.39 27.44
N ASP A 82 -5.35 10.01 26.43
CA ASP A 82 -3.96 9.58 26.60
C ASP A 82 -2.98 10.75 26.49
N LYS A 83 -2.30 11.05 27.61
CA LYS A 83 -1.23 12.07 27.64
C LYS A 83 -0.02 11.71 26.77
N ALA A 84 0.14 10.44 26.41
CA ALA A 84 1.19 9.95 25.53
C ALA A 84 0.80 9.99 24.03
N CYS A 85 -0.40 10.48 23.67
CA CYS A 85 -0.75 10.62 22.27
C CYS A 85 0.26 11.54 21.56
N PRO A 86 0.86 11.12 20.43
CA PRO A 86 1.90 11.90 19.73
C PRO A 86 1.33 13.15 19.06
N LEU A 87 0.01 13.26 18.96
CA LEU A 87 -0.71 14.37 18.36
C LEU A 87 -1.55 15.08 19.43
N ASN A 88 -1.79 16.37 19.23
CA ASN A 88 -2.70 17.13 20.08
C ASN A 88 -4.07 17.25 19.41
N PRO A 89 -5.12 16.59 19.92
CA PRO A 89 -6.45 16.63 19.30
C PRO A 89 -7.07 18.01 19.21
N LYS A 90 -6.65 18.95 20.05
CA LYS A 90 -7.13 20.35 20.00
C LYS A 90 -6.65 21.08 18.75
N ASN A 91 -5.57 20.61 18.14
CA ASN A 91 -5.00 21.18 16.92
C ASN A 91 -5.60 20.55 15.65
N PHE A 92 -6.44 19.53 15.78
CA PHE A 92 -7.04 18.89 14.63
C PHE A 92 -8.00 19.85 13.95
N VAL A 93 -7.67 20.20 12.71
CA VAL A 93 -8.61 20.86 11.82
C VAL A 93 -9.52 19.78 11.27
N LYS A 94 -10.83 19.92 11.44
CA LYS A 94 -11.79 18.97 10.88
C LYS A 94 -11.70 19.03 9.35
N ARG A 95 -10.92 18.10 8.79
CA ARG A 95 -10.75 17.85 7.36
C ARG A 95 -10.91 16.36 7.12
N CYS A 96 -11.20 16.02 5.88
CA CYS A 96 -11.47 14.66 5.44
C CYS A 96 -10.61 14.35 4.22
N LEU A 97 -10.47 13.07 3.88
CA LEU A 97 -9.78 12.71 2.64
C LEU A 97 -10.67 12.93 1.42
N GLY A 98 -11.98 12.82 1.61
CA GLY A 98 -12.96 12.93 0.54
C GLY A 98 -13.46 11.59 0.02
N ILE A 99 -13.09 10.49 0.68
CA ILE A 99 -13.71 9.16 0.51
C ILE A 99 -15.03 9.10 1.28
N GLU A 100 -15.11 9.82 2.39
CA GLU A 100 -16.25 9.87 3.31
C GLU A 100 -17.49 10.47 2.62
N GLU A 101 -18.68 9.98 2.98
CA GLU A 101 -19.93 10.39 2.32
C GLU A 101 -20.21 11.89 2.45
N ASP A 102 -20.02 12.44 3.65
CA ASP A 102 -20.25 13.83 4.02
C ASP A 102 -19.08 14.78 3.70
N CYS A 103 -17.98 14.25 3.16
CA CYS A 103 -16.84 15.05 2.77
C CYS A 103 -17.06 15.72 1.41
N ARG A 104 -17.05 17.06 1.42
CA ARG A 104 -16.99 17.89 0.20
C ARG A 104 -15.56 18.25 -0.12
N PHE A 105 -15.28 18.51 -1.40
CA PHE A 105 -13.94 18.84 -1.87
C PHE A 105 -13.32 20.00 -1.07
N GLU A 106 -14.07 21.06 -0.79
CA GLU A 106 -13.57 22.26 -0.09
C GLU A 106 -13.06 21.94 1.33
N ASN A 107 -13.65 20.93 1.97
CA ASN A 107 -13.30 20.46 3.30
C ASN A 107 -12.20 19.39 3.30
N SER A 108 -11.77 18.95 2.12
CA SER A 108 -10.75 17.91 1.99
C SER A 108 -9.34 18.45 2.27
N TYR A 109 -8.39 17.58 2.62
CA TYR A 109 -6.98 17.95 2.65
C TYR A 109 -6.47 18.42 1.27
N SER A 110 -7.00 17.83 0.20
CA SER A 110 -6.64 18.12 -1.19
C SER A 110 -7.01 19.54 -1.64
N SER A 111 -8.06 20.17 -1.09
CA SER A 111 -8.49 21.51 -1.54
C SER A 111 -7.39 22.55 -1.47
N SER A 112 -6.54 22.45 -0.45
CA SER A 112 -5.41 23.34 -0.24
C SER A 112 -4.13 22.94 -0.98
N SER A 113 -4.01 21.68 -1.41
CA SER A 113 -2.79 21.19 -2.10
C SER A 113 -2.89 21.28 -3.62
N VAL A 114 -4.11 21.13 -4.16
CA VAL A 114 -4.34 21.12 -5.62
C VAL A 114 -4.11 22.52 -6.19
N LYS A 115 -3.18 22.60 -7.14
CA LYS A 115 -2.83 23.82 -7.86
C LYS A 115 -3.17 23.63 -9.34
N CYS A 116 -3.99 24.53 -9.87
CA CYS A 116 -4.41 24.51 -11.26
C CYS A 116 -4.18 25.87 -11.94
N SER A 117 -4.06 25.86 -13.26
CA SER A 117 -4.07 27.06 -14.12
C SER A 117 -5.07 26.90 -15.26
N LEU A 118 -5.70 28.01 -15.68
CA LEU A 118 -6.52 28.04 -16.89
C LEU A 118 -5.62 28.11 -18.13
N LEU A 119 -5.90 27.26 -19.11
CA LEU A 119 -5.18 27.14 -20.37
C LEU A 119 -6.10 27.54 -21.53
N ALA A 120 -5.51 27.79 -22.71
CA ALA A 120 -6.23 28.26 -23.90
C ALA A 120 -7.32 27.30 -24.42
N GLY A 121 -7.43 26.08 -23.90
CA GLY A 121 -8.50 25.11 -24.22
C GLY A 121 -9.57 24.94 -23.14
N ASP A 122 -9.53 25.73 -22.06
CA ASP A 122 -10.46 25.62 -20.92
C ASP A 122 -11.66 26.57 -21.06
N GLN A 123 -12.13 26.87 -22.28
CA GLN A 123 -13.24 27.81 -22.47
C GLN A 123 -14.48 27.39 -21.66
N GLY A 124 -14.99 28.33 -20.85
CA GLY A 124 -16.19 28.12 -20.03
C GLY A 124 -15.98 27.33 -18.74
N ARG A 125 -14.75 26.93 -18.39
CA ARG A 125 -14.44 26.26 -17.12
C ARG A 125 -13.90 27.25 -16.09
N THR A 126 -14.30 27.08 -14.83
CA THR A 126 -13.69 27.82 -13.72
C THR A 126 -12.46 27.10 -13.18
N LEU A 127 -11.65 27.80 -12.39
CA LEU A 127 -10.50 27.20 -11.72
C LEU A 127 -10.95 26.10 -10.72
N GLU A 128 -12.07 26.31 -10.04
CA GLU A 128 -12.59 25.35 -9.06
C GLU A 128 -13.12 24.08 -9.74
N ASP A 129 -13.75 24.20 -10.92
CA ASP A 129 -14.16 23.02 -11.72
C ASP A 129 -12.94 22.15 -12.06
N LYS A 130 -11.83 22.78 -12.46
CA LYS A 130 -10.59 22.06 -12.79
C LYS A 130 -9.97 21.37 -11.57
N LYS A 131 -9.99 22.03 -10.41
CA LYS A 131 -9.49 21.43 -9.16
C LYS A 131 -10.33 20.24 -8.74
N LEU A 132 -11.66 20.36 -8.82
CA LEU A 132 -12.59 19.28 -8.51
C LEU A 132 -12.40 18.10 -9.47
N GLU A 133 -12.26 18.36 -10.77
CA GLU A 133 -11.97 17.34 -11.78
C GLU A 133 -10.63 16.63 -11.49
N PHE A 134 -9.57 17.39 -11.20
CA PHE A 134 -8.28 16.82 -10.79
C PHE A 134 -8.40 15.94 -9.54
N TRP A 135 -9.14 16.39 -8.52
CA TRP A 135 -9.33 15.64 -7.29
C TRP A 135 -10.09 14.31 -7.52
N ASN A 136 -11.09 14.30 -8.40
CA ASN A 136 -11.82 13.09 -8.79
C ASN A 136 -11.00 12.13 -9.67
N GLN A 137 -10.01 12.63 -10.38
CA GLN A 137 -9.22 11.86 -11.34
C GLN A 137 -7.89 11.33 -10.76
N ALA A 138 -7.23 12.14 -9.94
CA ALA A 138 -5.83 11.96 -9.56
C ALA A 138 -5.57 12.07 -8.05
N ASP A 139 -6.62 12.16 -7.24
CA ASP A 139 -6.56 12.27 -5.79
C ASP A 139 -7.70 11.49 -5.12
N PHE A 140 -7.93 11.67 -3.82
CA PHE A 140 -8.88 10.85 -3.03
C PHE A 140 -10.32 10.81 -3.54
N GLY A 141 -10.77 11.78 -4.34
CA GLY A 141 -12.08 11.73 -5.00
C GLY A 141 -12.24 10.50 -5.90
N LEU A 142 -11.14 9.96 -6.43
CA LEU A 142 -11.12 8.72 -7.21
C LEU A 142 -11.64 7.51 -6.44
N LEU A 143 -11.43 7.46 -5.12
CA LEU A 143 -11.80 6.30 -4.30
C LEU A 143 -13.28 6.31 -3.89
N LYS A 144 -13.94 7.48 -3.90
CA LYS A 144 -15.34 7.61 -3.45
C LYS A 144 -16.30 6.70 -4.25
N PRO A 145 -16.30 6.68 -5.60
CA PRO A 145 -17.16 5.77 -6.36
C PRO A 145 -16.84 4.28 -6.12
N LEU A 146 -15.57 3.94 -5.86
CA LEU A 146 -15.17 2.57 -5.55
C LEU A 146 -15.72 2.14 -4.19
N TYR A 147 -15.52 2.97 -3.17
CA TYR A 147 -16.01 2.75 -1.82
C TYR A 147 -17.54 2.64 -1.78
N SER A 148 -18.27 3.58 -2.36
CA SER A 148 -19.74 3.55 -2.42
C SER A 148 -20.31 2.40 -3.25
N SER A 149 -19.48 1.71 -4.05
CA SER A 149 -19.91 0.56 -4.87
C SER A 149 -19.64 -0.80 -4.22
N LEU A 150 -19.00 -0.81 -3.04
CA LEU A 150 -18.82 -2.01 -2.23
C LEU A 150 -20.20 -2.56 -1.87
N SER A 151 -20.43 -3.82 -2.20
CA SER A 151 -21.59 -4.55 -1.72
C SER A 151 -21.21 -5.99 -1.45
N SER A 152 -21.94 -6.59 -0.52
CA SER A 152 -21.77 -8.01 -0.26
C SER A 152 -22.23 -8.86 -1.44
N ILE A 153 -21.52 -9.96 -1.65
CA ILE A 153 -21.84 -11.05 -2.58
C ILE A 153 -22.12 -12.33 -1.78
N CYS A 154 -21.45 -12.48 -0.64
CA CYS A 154 -21.58 -13.60 0.28
C CYS A 154 -21.68 -13.01 1.69
N GLU A 155 -22.82 -13.21 2.35
CA GLU A 155 -23.07 -12.72 3.70
C GLU A 155 -23.18 -13.89 4.66
N SER A 156 -22.72 -13.67 5.88
CA SER A 156 -23.02 -14.52 7.02
C SER A 156 -22.89 -13.73 8.32
N SER A 157 -23.80 -14.00 9.25
CA SER A 157 -23.72 -13.53 10.63
C SER A 157 -22.76 -14.36 11.50
N ASN A 158 -22.43 -15.59 11.06
CA ASN A 158 -21.54 -16.51 11.76
C ASN A 158 -20.08 -16.26 11.38
N ARG A 159 -19.21 -16.03 12.38
CA ARG A 159 -17.78 -15.78 12.19
C ARG A 159 -17.00 -16.96 11.60
N GLU A 160 -17.54 -18.17 11.66
CA GLU A 160 -16.92 -19.36 11.06
C GLU A 160 -17.31 -19.56 9.60
N GLN A 161 -18.38 -18.89 9.16
CA GLN A 161 -18.86 -18.92 7.79
C GLN A 161 -18.20 -17.83 6.95
N SER A 162 -18.45 -17.86 5.65
CA SER A 162 -17.74 -17.04 4.69
C SER A 162 -18.44 -15.71 4.44
N THR A 163 -17.64 -14.69 4.19
CA THR A 163 -18.12 -13.40 3.68
C THR A 163 -17.30 -13.01 2.46
N LEU A 164 -17.91 -12.27 1.53
CA LEU A 164 -17.24 -11.67 0.40
C LEU A 164 -17.94 -10.36 0.05
N GLU A 165 -17.18 -9.27 0.09
CA GLU A 165 -17.61 -7.94 -0.34
C GLU A 165 -16.71 -7.47 -1.48
N CYS A 166 -17.29 -6.91 -2.53
CA CYS A 166 -16.55 -6.45 -3.69
C CYS A 166 -17.08 -5.12 -4.23
N SER A 167 -16.16 -4.30 -4.73
CA SER A 167 -16.50 -3.05 -5.43
C SER A 167 -16.98 -3.33 -6.84
N SER A 168 -17.42 -2.29 -7.54
CA SER A 168 -17.79 -2.39 -8.95
C SER A 168 -16.66 -3.00 -9.78
N ASN A 169 -17.05 -3.85 -10.74
CA ASN A 169 -16.11 -4.55 -11.61
C ASN A 169 -15.04 -5.41 -10.93
N PHE A 170 -15.26 -5.86 -9.68
CA PHE A 170 -14.27 -6.64 -8.93
C PHE A 170 -12.89 -5.95 -8.87
N ARG A 171 -12.89 -4.62 -8.75
CA ARG A 171 -11.66 -3.83 -8.70
C ARG A 171 -10.96 -3.94 -7.36
N TYR A 172 -11.73 -4.18 -6.30
CA TYR A 172 -11.28 -4.47 -4.96
C TYR A 172 -12.26 -5.47 -4.34
N CYS A 173 -11.76 -6.44 -3.59
CA CYS A 173 -12.59 -7.35 -2.80
C CYS A 173 -11.98 -7.65 -1.44
N HIS A 174 -12.82 -7.94 -0.47
CA HIS A 174 -12.45 -8.43 0.85
C HIS A 174 -13.29 -9.65 1.20
N GLY A 175 -12.67 -10.69 1.73
CA GLY A 175 -13.36 -11.92 2.09
C GLY A 175 -12.87 -12.53 3.38
N LYS A 176 -13.74 -13.29 4.04
CA LYS A 176 -13.42 -14.08 5.23
C LYS A 176 -13.81 -15.52 5.03
N ASN A 177 -12.99 -16.41 5.60
CA ASN A 177 -13.15 -17.86 5.51
C ASN A 177 -13.41 -18.36 4.08
N VAL A 178 -12.63 -17.89 3.10
CA VAL A 178 -12.77 -18.29 1.69
C VAL A 178 -11.66 -19.26 1.28
N PHE A 179 -11.92 -20.08 0.28
CA PHE A 179 -10.90 -20.96 -0.32
C PHE A 179 -10.67 -20.64 -1.79
N VAL A 180 -9.46 -20.94 -2.26
CA VAL A 180 -9.01 -20.89 -3.65
C VAL A 180 -8.25 -22.19 -3.95
N ASP A 181 -8.72 -22.95 -4.94
CA ASP A 181 -8.08 -24.16 -5.45
C ASP A 181 -7.20 -23.82 -6.66
N LEU A 182 -5.89 -24.00 -6.48
CA LEU A 182 -4.87 -23.70 -7.48
C LEU A 182 -4.44 -24.92 -8.30
N SER A 183 -5.26 -25.98 -8.35
CA SER A 183 -5.02 -27.17 -9.17
C SER A 183 -4.93 -26.88 -10.67
N ASN A 184 -5.50 -25.77 -11.16
CA ASN A 184 -5.37 -25.37 -12.56
C ASN A 184 -4.20 -24.39 -12.85
N LEU A 185 -3.39 -24.03 -11.85
CA LEU A 185 -2.19 -23.22 -12.06
C LEU A 185 -1.16 -23.98 -12.92
N LYS A 186 -0.89 -25.25 -12.65
CA LYS A 186 -0.03 -26.13 -13.47
C LYS A 186 1.30 -25.45 -13.82
N LYS A 187 2.07 -25.10 -12.78
CA LYS A 187 3.21 -24.18 -12.90
C LYS A 187 4.22 -24.55 -13.98
N SER A 188 4.45 -25.84 -14.22
CA SER A 188 5.47 -26.34 -15.17
C SER A 188 5.28 -25.86 -16.61
N SER A 189 4.04 -25.58 -17.01
CA SER A 189 3.70 -25.04 -18.35
C SER A 189 3.09 -23.65 -18.30
N SER A 190 3.09 -23.00 -17.13
CA SER A 190 2.32 -21.78 -16.92
C SER A 190 3.02 -20.55 -17.48
N LYS A 191 2.23 -19.69 -18.14
CA LYS A 191 2.68 -18.42 -18.70
C LYS A 191 2.22 -17.27 -17.80
N ARG A 192 2.95 -16.16 -17.85
CA ARG A 192 2.60 -14.91 -17.17
C ARG A 192 1.25 -14.37 -17.67
N TYR A 193 0.47 -13.78 -16.77
CA TYR A 193 -0.83 -13.13 -17.01
C TYR A 193 -1.98 -14.05 -17.44
N ARG A 194 -2.06 -15.25 -16.88
CA ARG A 194 -3.19 -16.18 -17.12
C ARG A 194 -4.48 -15.74 -16.43
N ASN A 195 -5.58 -15.76 -17.18
CA ASN A 195 -6.93 -15.43 -16.72
C ASN A 195 -7.80 -16.66 -16.41
N ASP A 196 -7.21 -17.86 -16.51
CA ASP A 196 -7.87 -19.16 -16.39
C ASP A 196 -7.31 -19.97 -15.21
N VAL A 197 -6.57 -19.35 -14.29
CA VAL A 197 -6.01 -20.02 -13.10
C VAL A 197 -7.12 -20.61 -12.24
N ILE A 198 -8.25 -19.90 -12.13
CA ILE A 198 -9.42 -20.30 -11.35
C ILE A 198 -10.57 -20.65 -12.30
N LEU A 199 -11.09 -21.86 -12.16
CA LEU A 199 -12.23 -22.39 -12.89
C LEU A 199 -13.45 -22.54 -11.97
N LYS A 200 -14.56 -22.99 -12.55
CA LYS A 200 -15.79 -23.29 -11.81
C LYS A 200 -15.50 -24.28 -10.68
N GLY A 201 -15.97 -23.94 -9.49
CA GLY A 201 -15.80 -24.73 -8.27
C GLY A 201 -14.44 -24.64 -7.59
N GLN A 202 -13.56 -23.77 -8.08
CA GLN A 202 -12.22 -23.58 -7.52
C GLN A 202 -12.09 -22.34 -6.63
N ILE A 203 -13.15 -21.60 -6.38
CA ILE A 203 -13.16 -20.49 -5.43
C ILE A 203 -14.53 -20.41 -4.78
N GLY A 204 -14.57 -20.22 -3.46
CA GLY A 204 -15.84 -20.19 -2.75
C GLY A 204 -15.73 -20.16 -1.23
N GLY A 205 -16.86 -20.38 -0.60
CA GLY A 205 -17.01 -20.41 0.86
C GLY A 205 -18.40 -20.86 1.28
N SER A 206 -18.70 -20.90 2.58
CA SER A 206 -20.02 -21.20 3.12
C SER A 206 -20.78 -19.90 3.40
N CYS A 207 -21.59 -19.43 2.46
CA CYS A 207 -22.42 -18.23 2.62
C CYS A 207 -23.78 -18.58 3.24
N GLU A 208 -24.31 -17.71 4.11
CA GLU A 208 -25.70 -17.74 4.57
C GLU A 208 -26.62 -17.19 3.47
N THR A 209 -26.25 -16.03 2.92
CA THR A 209 -26.90 -15.41 1.76
C THR A 209 -25.88 -15.25 0.63
N PHE A 210 -26.28 -15.60 -0.59
CA PHE A 210 -25.40 -15.56 -1.77
C PHE A 210 -26.06 -14.83 -2.95
N ASP A 211 -25.40 -13.79 -3.47
CA ASP A 211 -25.89 -12.95 -4.57
C ASP A 211 -25.18 -13.27 -5.91
N GLU A 212 -25.68 -14.30 -6.60
CA GLU A 212 -25.16 -14.69 -7.92
C GLU A 212 -25.41 -13.61 -9.00
N LEU A 213 -26.53 -12.88 -8.91
CA LEU A 213 -26.85 -11.80 -9.86
C LEU A 213 -25.92 -10.61 -9.66
N GLY A 214 -25.56 -10.30 -8.42
CA GLY A 214 -24.54 -9.33 -8.03
C GLY A 214 -23.21 -9.60 -8.72
N ILE A 215 -22.77 -10.86 -8.75
CA ILE A 215 -21.57 -11.26 -9.50
C ILE A 215 -21.72 -10.91 -10.98
N ARG A 216 -22.76 -11.41 -11.63
CA ARG A 216 -22.96 -11.25 -13.09
C ARG A 216 -23.03 -9.78 -13.50
N SER A 217 -23.66 -8.93 -12.68
CA SER A 217 -23.80 -7.50 -12.94
C SER A 217 -22.47 -6.71 -12.92
N ARG A 218 -21.45 -7.28 -12.25
CA ARG A 218 -20.11 -6.70 -12.04
C ARG A 218 -19.05 -7.24 -13.01
N LEU A 219 -19.40 -7.99 -14.05
CA LEU A 219 -18.41 -8.56 -15.00
C LEU A 219 -18.19 -7.70 -16.27
N LYS A 220 -18.34 -6.37 -16.17
CA LYS A 220 -18.20 -5.47 -17.34
C LYS A 220 -16.74 -5.25 -17.76
N GLU A 221 -15.81 -5.39 -16.83
CA GLU A 221 -14.37 -5.26 -17.09
C GLU A 221 -13.68 -6.58 -16.72
N LEU A 222 -13.15 -7.26 -17.74
CA LEU A 222 -12.44 -8.54 -17.60
C LEU A 222 -11.08 -8.42 -18.25
N SER A 223 -10.06 -8.12 -17.45
CA SER A 223 -8.67 -8.08 -17.89
C SER A 223 -7.76 -8.26 -16.69
N TYR A 224 -6.66 -9.01 -16.88
CA TYR A 224 -5.79 -9.49 -15.81
C TYR A 224 -5.38 -8.40 -14.81
N LEU A 225 -4.91 -7.23 -15.29
CA LEU A 225 -4.47 -6.11 -14.45
C LEU A 225 -5.54 -5.03 -14.23
N GLN A 226 -6.79 -5.28 -14.64
CA GLN A 226 -7.88 -4.32 -14.49
C GLN A 226 -8.89 -4.74 -13.42
N SER A 227 -9.12 -6.05 -13.27
CA SER A 227 -10.07 -6.59 -12.29
C SER A 227 -9.73 -8.00 -11.83
N TRP A 228 -10.38 -8.40 -10.73
CA TRP A 228 -10.46 -9.79 -10.25
C TRP A 228 -11.65 -10.56 -10.81
N GLY A 229 -12.32 -10.01 -11.84
CA GLY A 229 -13.53 -10.60 -12.38
C GLY A 229 -13.31 -11.97 -13.04
N HIS A 230 -12.10 -12.26 -13.53
CA HIS A 230 -11.76 -13.57 -14.08
C HIS A 230 -11.77 -14.69 -13.04
N GLU A 231 -11.40 -14.38 -11.80
CA GLU A 231 -11.43 -15.31 -10.68
C GLU A 231 -12.85 -15.38 -10.10
N PHE A 232 -13.42 -14.23 -9.71
CA PHE A 232 -14.69 -14.18 -8.97
C PHE A 232 -15.94 -14.50 -9.79
N LYS A 233 -15.88 -14.50 -11.12
CA LYS A 233 -16.97 -15.07 -11.94
C LYS A 233 -17.26 -16.54 -11.61
N ASN A 234 -16.30 -17.24 -10.99
CA ASN A 234 -16.39 -18.65 -10.62
C ASN A 234 -16.68 -18.86 -9.12
N PHE A 235 -16.96 -17.79 -8.35
CA PHE A 235 -17.24 -17.90 -6.94
C PHE A 235 -18.58 -18.60 -6.70
N GLU A 236 -18.56 -19.61 -5.84
CA GLU A 236 -19.74 -20.40 -5.47
C GLU A 236 -19.86 -20.59 -3.95
N THR A 237 -21.07 -20.87 -3.48
CA THR A 237 -21.33 -21.19 -2.07
C THR A 237 -21.36 -22.72 -1.84
N TYR A 238 -20.79 -23.14 -0.72
CA TYR A 238 -20.68 -24.53 -0.27
C TYR A 238 -21.14 -24.61 1.19
N PRO A 239 -22.43 -24.90 1.46
CA PRO A 239 -23.00 -24.84 2.82
C PRO A 239 -22.33 -25.77 3.85
N THR A 240 -21.64 -26.81 3.40
CA THR A 240 -20.92 -27.77 4.25
C THR A 240 -19.43 -27.44 4.41
N PHE A 241 -18.94 -26.38 3.76
CA PHE A 241 -17.55 -26.00 3.86
C PHE A 241 -17.23 -25.45 5.25
N VAL A 242 -16.19 -26.00 5.86
CA VAL A 242 -15.63 -25.51 7.12
C VAL A 242 -14.15 -25.28 6.90
N LEU A 243 -13.66 -24.09 7.25
CA LEU A 243 -12.25 -23.77 7.09
C LEU A 243 -11.42 -24.46 8.19
N ASN A 244 -10.75 -25.54 7.80
CA ASN A 244 -9.89 -26.36 8.65
C ASN A 244 -8.84 -27.10 7.81
N SER A 245 -7.89 -27.76 8.47
CA SER A 245 -6.83 -28.53 7.82
C SER A 245 -7.29 -29.79 7.07
N SER A 246 -8.52 -30.26 7.27
CA SER A 246 -9.07 -31.37 6.48
C SER A 246 -9.64 -30.93 5.12
N ASN A 247 -10.02 -29.65 4.99
CA ASN A 247 -10.61 -29.10 3.76
C ASN A 247 -9.64 -28.21 2.96
N CYS A 248 -8.45 -27.97 3.50
CA CYS A 248 -7.47 -27.01 3.01
C CYS A 248 -6.05 -27.59 3.14
N ASP A 249 -5.26 -27.52 2.07
CA ASP A 249 -3.85 -27.92 2.09
C ASP A 249 -2.97 -26.87 2.76
N VAL A 250 -3.36 -25.60 2.63
CA VAL A 250 -2.70 -24.44 3.24
C VAL A 250 -3.77 -23.55 3.86
N VAL A 251 -3.55 -23.13 5.11
CA VAL A 251 -4.40 -22.18 5.81
C VAL A 251 -3.59 -20.95 6.16
N PHE A 252 -4.04 -19.80 5.69
CA PHE A 252 -3.58 -18.49 6.11
C PHE A 252 -4.49 -17.96 7.20
N ASP A 253 -4.03 -18.09 8.46
CA ASP A 253 -4.78 -17.59 9.62
C ASP A 253 -4.68 -16.07 9.81
N LYS A 254 -3.63 -15.47 9.26
CA LYS A 254 -3.44 -14.01 9.24
C LYS A 254 -4.16 -13.40 8.05
N LYS A 255 -4.39 -12.09 8.14
CA LYS A 255 -4.84 -11.30 6.99
C LYS A 255 -3.83 -11.42 5.86
N THR A 256 -4.32 -11.79 4.69
CA THR A 256 -3.49 -12.02 3.50
C THR A 256 -3.92 -11.08 2.39
N ILE A 257 -2.97 -10.43 1.73
CA ILE A 257 -3.23 -9.63 0.54
C ILE A 257 -2.75 -10.42 -0.67
N VAL A 258 -3.65 -10.70 -1.60
CA VAL A 258 -3.35 -11.42 -2.83
C VAL A 258 -3.36 -10.42 -3.97
N MET A 259 -2.21 -10.17 -4.61
CA MET A 259 -2.06 -9.07 -5.57
C MET A 259 -1.52 -9.53 -6.92
N LYS A 260 -2.21 -9.15 -8.01
CA LYS A 260 -1.66 -9.24 -9.37
C LYS A 260 -0.72 -8.08 -9.63
N LEU A 261 0.45 -8.38 -10.20
CA LEU A 261 1.54 -7.43 -10.38
C LEU A 261 1.69 -7.04 -11.84
N ASP A 262 2.03 -5.79 -12.12
CA ASP A 262 2.40 -5.37 -13.47
C ASP A 262 3.79 -5.91 -13.84
N ALA A 263 4.86 -5.15 -13.63
CA ALA A 263 6.21 -5.60 -13.98
C ALA A 263 7.30 -4.87 -13.17
N ALA A 264 8.22 -5.64 -12.57
CA ALA A 264 9.39 -5.13 -11.84
C ALA A 264 10.56 -4.67 -12.74
N ILE A 265 10.35 -4.53 -14.05
CA ILE A 265 11.41 -4.14 -15.02
C ILE A 265 11.96 -2.72 -14.77
N ASN A 266 11.14 -1.82 -14.24
CA ASN A 266 11.58 -0.48 -13.83
C ASN A 266 10.55 0.17 -12.90
N MET A 267 10.95 1.26 -12.25
CA MET A 267 10.10 2.02 -11.35
C MET A 267 8.84 2.52 -12.04
N TYR A 268 8.90 2.88 -13.34
CA TYR A 268 7.72 3.35 -14.05
C TYR A 268 6.61 2.30 -14.09
N HIS A 269 6.92 1.02 -14.33
CA HIS A 269 5.91 -0.05 -14.32
C HIS A 269 5.59 -0.55 -12.91
N HIS A 270 6.55 -0.55 -12.00
CA HIS A 270 6.32 -1.17 -10.70
C HIS A 270 5.64 -0.22 -9.69
N PHE A 271 5.80 1.09 -9.87
CA PHE A 271 5.23 2.09 -8.98
C PHE A 271 3.69 2.02 -8.90
N CYS A 272 3.02 1.63 -9.99
CA CYS A 272 1.57 1.46 -9.95
C CYS A 272 1.12 0.31 -9.04
N ASP A 273 1.94 -0.72 -8.83
CA ASP A 273 1.62 -1.79 -7.90
C ASP A 273 1.57 -1.24 -6.47
N PHE A 274 2.61 -0.51 -6.05
CA PHE A 274 2.70 0.03 -4.69
C PHE A 274 1.66 1.10 -4.39
N ILE A 275 1.42 2.04 -5.32
CA ILE A 275 0.45 3.11 -5.06
C ILE A 275 -0.97 2.55 -4.97
N ASN A 276 -1.34 1.58 -5.81
CA ASN A 276 -2.68 0.97 -5.75
C ASN A 276 -2.84 0.06 -4.52
N LEU A 277 -1.78 -0.61 -4.06
CA LEU A 277 -1.77 -1.31 -2.78
C LEU A 277 -1.98 -0.34 -1.61
N PHE A 278 -1.30 0.80 -1.62
CA PHE A 278 -1.49 1.87 -0.63
C PHE A 278 -2.92 2.41 -0.63
N LEU A 279 -3.50 2.68 -1.80
CA LEU A 279 -4.91 3.10 -1.89
C LEU A 279 -5.89 2.08 -1.35
N SER A 280 -5.60 0.79 -1.55
CA SER A 280 -6.44 -0.30 -1.06
C SER A 280 -6.51 -0.35 0.47
N GLN A 281 -5.48 0.14 1.17
CA GLN A 281 -5.49 0.23 2.63
C GLN A 281 -6.60 1.18 3.12
N PHE A 282 -6.88 2.28 2.41
CA PHE A 282 -7.97 3.19 2.74
C PHE A 282 -9.36 2.55 2.55
N LEU A 283 -9.52 1.67 1.55
CA LEU A 283 -10.77 0.93 1.37
C LEU A 283 -10.99 -0.09 2.49
N SER A 284 -9.92 -0.70 3.00
CA SER A 284 -9.99 -1.65 4.11
C SER A 284 -9.99 -1.00 5.50
N GLY A 285 -9.61 0.27 5.60
CA GLY A 285 -9.36 0.97 6.86
C GLY A 285 -8.16 0.46 7.67
N ASP A 286 -7.36 -0.45 7.11
CA ASP A 286 -6.27 -1.16 7.79
C ASP A 286 -4.93 -0.91 7.12
N PHE A 287 -3.96 -0.46 7.93
CA PHE A 287 -2.60 -0.14 7.52
C PHE A 287 -1.57 -1.09 8.16
N SER A 288 -1.98 -2.13 8.88
CA SER A 288 -1.07 -3.06 9.55
C SER A 288 -0.03 -3.64 8.57
N ARG A 289 1.19 -3.90 9.08
CA ARG A 289 2.21 -4.69 8.37
C ARG A 289 2.25 -6.15 8.81
N ASP A 290 1.44 -6.54 9.79
CA ASP A 290 1.30 -7.96 10.19
C ASP A 290 0.31 -8.67 9.25
N VAL A 291 0.66 -8.71 7.97
CA VAL A 291 -0.14 -9.27 6.88
C VAL A 291 0.72 -10.10 5.96
N ASP A 292 0.23 -11.22 5.47
CA ASP A 292 0.90 -11.99 4.43
C ASP A 292 0.67 -11.33 3.06
N LEU A 293 1.66 -11.38 2.18
CA LEU A 293 1.54 -10.91 0.80
C LEU A 293 1.74 -12.09 -0.14
N ILE A 294 0.78 -12.33 -1.04
CA ILE A 294 0.90 -13.30 -2.10
C ILE A 294 1.01 -12.55 -3.43
N TRP A 295 2.09 -12.80 -4.15
CA TRP A 295 2.28 -12.34 -5.51
C TRP A 295 1.56 -13.27 -6.47
N TRP A 296 0.45 -12.81 -7.03
CA TRP A 296 -0.28 -13.50 -8.09
C TRP A 296 0.45 -13.31 -9.43
N ASP A 297 1.60 -13.98 -9.55
CA ASP A 297 2.33 -14.18 -10.80
C ASP A 297 2.17 -15.62 -11.26
N THR A 298 1.70 -15.77 -12.49
CA THR A 298 1.41 -17.06 -13.11
C THR A 298 2.58 -17.60 -13.92
N TYR A 299 3.70 -16.89 -13.97
CA TYR A 299 4.90 -17.35 -14.65
C TYR A 299 5.56 -18.52 -13.92
N SER A 300 6.01 -19.52 -14.68
CA SER A 300 6.61 -20.75 -14.15
C SER A 300 7.85 -20.54 -13.27
N GLU A 301 8.59 -19.46 -13.49
CA GLU A 301 9.79 -19.12 -12.71
C GLU A 301 9.51 -18.14 -11.56
N GLY A 302 8.24 -17.81 -11.32
CA GLY A 302 7.82 -16.87 -10.27
C GLY A 302 8.01 -15.40 -10.65
N TYR A 303 7.85 -14.53 -9.64
CA TYR A 303 8.09 -13.11 -9.76
C TYR A 303 9.53 -12.76 -9.35
N VAL A 304 10.19 -11.90 -10.12
CA VAL A 304 11.55 -11.45 -9.84
C VAL A 304 11.53 -9.93 -9.65
N ASP A 305 11.83 -9.48 -8.44
CA ASP A 305 11.93 -8.06 -8.08
C ASP A 305 13.22 -7.76 -7.32
N ASP A 306 14.33 -7.84 -8.04
CA ASP A 306 15.67 -7.59 -7.48
C ASP A 306 15.94 -6.10 -7.23
N ILE A 307 15.16 -5.20 -7.83
CA ILE A 307 15.46 -3.77 -7.86
C ILE A 307 14.67 -3.02 -6.79
N PHE A 308 13.40 -3.37 -6.58
CA PHE A 308 12.49 -2.64 -5.70
C PHE A 308 11.96 -3.50 -4.55
N GLY A 309 12.52 -4.70 -4.33
CA GLY A 309 12.06 -5.64 -3.31
C GLY A 309 11.96 -5.07 -1.88
N ILE A 310 12.75 -4.04 -1.56
CA ILE A 310 12.66 -3.34 -0.27
C ILE A 310 11.30 -2.66 -0.04
N MET A 311 10.60 -2.25 -1.10
CA MET A 311 9.30 -1.58 -1.02
C MET A 311 8.21 -2.47 -0.41
N TRP A 312 8.31 -3.79 -0.53
CA TRP A 312 7.35 -4.70 0.10
C TRP A 312 7.38 -4.60 1.63
N SER A 313 8.50 -4.20 2.23
CA SER A 313 8.62 -3.95 3.67
C SER A 313 7.83 -2.74 4.17
N VAL A 314 7.37 -1.88 3.26
CA VAL A 314 6.41 -0.80 3.56
C VAL A 314 5.04 -1.39 3.89
N PHE A 315 4.66 -2.51 3.28
CA PHE A 315 3.32 -3.08 3.39
C PHE A 315 3.24 -4.31 4.29
N SER A 316 4.33 -5.07 4.42
CA SER A 316 4.38 -6.28 5.24
C SER A 316 5.72 -6.42 5.97
N LYS A 317 5.69 -7.03 7.15
CA LYS A 317 6.89 -7.48 7.87
C LYS A 317 7.41 -8.83 7.37
N PHE A 318 6.64 -9.52 6.51
CA PHE A 318 6.96 -10.83 5.98
C PHE A 318 7.41 -10.74 4.53
N LYS A 319 8.21 -11.73 4.11
CA LYS A 319 8.59 -11.86 2.71
C LYS A 319 7.35 -12.27 1.90
N PRO A 320 7.11 -11.66 0.73
CA PRO A 320 6.04 -12.11 -0.15
C PRO A 320 6.19 -13.57 -0.57
N ILE A 321 5.05 -14.22 -0.75
CA ILE A 321 4.91 -15.63 -1.12
C ILE A 321 4.59 -15.69 -2.61
N GLU A 322 5.28 -16.57 -3.31
CA GLU A 322 5.05 -16.81 -4.74
C GLU A 322 3.79 -17.66 -4.95
N LEU A 323 2.94 -17.29 -5.91
CA LEU A 323 1.78 -18.11 -6.27
C LEU A 323 2.19 -19.54 -6.71
N ILE A 324 3.34 -19.69 -7.36
CA ILE A 324 3.86 -20.98 -7.83
C ILE A 324 4.25 -21.95 -6.69
N ASP A 325 4.47 -21.44 -5.47
CA ASP A 325 4.71 -22.27 -4.28
C ASP A 325 3.41 -22.89 -3.73
N LEU A 326 2.27 -22.38 -4.21
CA LEU A 326 0.92 -22.84 -3.90
C LEU A 326 0.30 -23.68 -5.03
N ASP A 327 1.07 -23.98 -6.09
CA ASP A 327 0.61 -24.79 -7.22
C ASP A 327 0.02 -26.14 -6.77
N GLY A 328 -1.14 -26.48 -7.31
CA GLY A 328 -1.81 -27.75 -6.99
C GLY A 328 -2.59 -27.76 -5.68
N LYS A 329 -2.53 -26.71 -4.86
CA LYS A 329 -3.08 -26.70 -3.50
C LYS A 329 -4.43 -26.00 -3.42
N LYS A 330 -5.29 -26.49 -2.53
CA LYS A 330 -6.45 -25.77 -2.02
C LYS A 330 -6.05 -24.89 -0.84
N VAL A 331 -5.99 -23.60 -1.09
CA VAL A 331 -5.55 -22.57 -0.15
C VAL A 331 -6.76 -21.92 0.49
N CYS A 332 -6.75 -21.79 1.81
CA CYS A 332 -7.83 -21.17 2.56
C CYS A 332 -7.35 -19.94 3.32
N PHE A 333 -8.19 -18.92 3.37
CA PHE A 333 -7.88 -17.64 4.00
C PHE A 333 -8.92 -17.33 5.07
N ARG A 334 -8.45 -17.06 6.30
CA ARG A 334 -9.31 -16.52 7.36
C ARG A 334 -9.78 -15.11 7.04
N ASP A 335 -8.87 -14.28 6.52
CA ASP A 335 -9.12 -12.92 6.08
C ASP A 335 -8.23 -12.63 4.86
N VAL A 336 -8.85 -12.23 3.74
CA VAL A 336 -8.14 -11.96 2.49
C VAL A 336 -8.60 -10.67 1.83
N THR A 337 -7.64 -9.91 1.33
CA THR A 337 -7.89 -8.72 0.50
C THR A 337 -7.32 -8.93 -0.89
N PHE A 338 -8.15 -8.61 -1.89
CA PHE A 338 -7.78 -8.51 -3.29
C PHE A 338 -7.75 -7.02 -3.64
N PRO A 339 -6.56 -6.39 -3.68
CA PRO A 339 -6.43 -4.94 -3.77
C PRO A 339 -6.74 -4.40 -5.17
N LEU A 340 -6.79 -3.07 -5.28
CA LEU A 340 -6.82 -2.34 -6.54
C LEU A 340 -5.62 -2.72 -7.42
N LEU A 341 -5.85 -2.76 -8.74
CA LEU A 341 -4.88 -3.25 -9.72
C LEU A 341 -4.29 -2.12 -10.56
N ALA A 342 -3.03 -2.32 -10.97
CA ALA A 342 -2.19 -1.35 -11.66
C ALA A 342 -2.80 -0.69 -12.91
N ARG A 343 -3.62 -1.40 -13.69
CA ARG A 343 -4.07 -0.96 -15.02
C ARG A 343 -5.57 -0.78 -15.14
N GLN A 344 -6.27 -0.59 -14.03
CA GLN A 344 -7.70 -0.27 -13.99
C GLN A 344 -8.08 0.83 -14.97
N ARG A 345 -9.23 0.68 -15.65
CA ARG A 345 -9.74 1.73 -16.54
C ARG A 345 -10.13 2.94 -15.69
N PHE A 346 -9.58 4.11 -16.03
CA PHE A 346 -9.69 5.31 -15.20
C PHE A 346 -9.13 5.11 -13.78
N GLY A 347 -8.18 4.19 -13.59
CA GLY A 347 -7.47 4.00 -12.33
C GLY A 347 -6.29 4.96 -12.18
N LEU A 348 -5.66 4.95 -11.01
CA LEU A 348 -4.54 5.85 -10.72
C LEU A 348 -3.27 5.44 -11.50
N TYR A 349 -2.48 6.45 -11.88
CA TYR A 349 -1.16 6.36 -12.51
C TYR A 349 -1.14 5.91 -13.99
N TYR A 350 -1.59 4.69 -14.32
CA TYR A 350 -1.34 4.12 -15.67
C TYR A 350 -2.38 4.53 -16.71
N ASN A 351 -3.67 4.40 -16.36
CA ASN A 351 -4.81 4.73 -17.22
C ASN A 351 -5.62 5.89 -16.64
N MET A 352 -4.93 6.79 -15.94
CA MET A 352 -5.50 7.93 -15.26
C MET A 352 -5.84 9.03 -16.28
N PRO A 353 -7.12 9.42 -16.44
CA PRO A 353 -7.44 10.65 -17.16
C PRO A 353 -6.90 11.79 -16.30
N LEU A 354 -5.98 12.60 -16.81
CA LEU A 354 -5.42 13.71 -16.03
C LEU A 354 -5.73 15.02 -16.71
N ILE A 355 -6.49 15.87 -16.04
CA ILE A 355 -6.75 17.23 -16.50
C ILE A 355 -5.45 18.04 -16.59
N ALA A 356 -5.27 18.72 -17.72
CA ALA A 356 -4.06 19.50 -18.00
C ALA A 356 -3.96 20.75 -17.11
N GLY A 357 -2.72 21.12 -16.75
CA GLY A 357 -2.43 22.33 -15.98
C GLY A 357 -2.78 22.24 -14.49
N CYS A 358 -3.00 21.03 -13.95
CA CYS A 358 -3.24 20.79 -12.54
C CYS A 358 -2.15 19.89 -11.92
N SER A 359 -1.87 20.08 -10.63
CA SER A 359 -0.85 19.36 -9.87
C SER A 359 -1.14 19.40 -8.36
N GLY A 360 -0.35 18.68 -7.56
CA GLY A 360 -0.44 18.74 -6.09
C GLY A 360 -1.41 17.75 -5.45
N SER A 361 -1.45 16.52 -5.99
CA SER A 361 -2.25 15.42 -5.41
C SER A 361 -1.77 15.03 -4.02
N TRP A 362 -2.71 14.96 -3.08
CA TRP A 362 -2.49 14.62 -1.69
C TRP A 362 -2.19 13.13 -1.50
N ILE A 363 -2.82 12.25 -2.29
CA ILE A 363 -2.48 10.81 -2.35
C ILE A 363 -0.97 10.61 -2.52
N PHE A 364 -0.36 11.24 -3.53
CA PHE A 364 1.07 11.03 -3.81
C PHE A 364 1.96 11.59 -2.71
N LYS A 365 1.56 12.70 -2.09
CA LYS A 365 2.25 13.27 -0.94
C LYS A 365 2.20 12.31 0.26
N LEU A 366 1.02 11.81 0.61
CA LEU A 366 0.85 10.86 1.71
C LEU A 366 1.59 9.54 1.44
N PHE A 367 1.55 9.05 0.21
CA PHE A 367 2.29 7.85 -0.18
C PHE A 367 3.79 8.04 0.01
N HIS A 368 4.34 9.18 -0.44
CA HIS A 368 5.73 9.52 -0.22
C HIS A 368 6.10 9.53 1.28
N GLU A 369 5.34 10.26 2.10
CA GLU A 369 5.58 10.33 3.54
C GLU A 369 5.47 8.95 4.21
N HIS A 370 4.50 8.13 3.78
CA HIS A 370 4.30 6.78 4.29
C HIS A 370 5.50 5.87 4.00
N VAL A 371 6.01 5.89 2.77
CA VAL A 371 7.18 5.11 2.35
C VAL A 371 8.42 5.56 3.13
N ILE A 372 8.69 6.86 3.18
CA ILE A 372 9.86 7.41 3.88
C ILE A 372 9.82 7.05 5.37
N HIS A 373 8.65 7.17 6.01
CA HIS A 373 8.47 6.80 7.40
C HIS A 373 8.74 5.31 7.64
N ARG A 374 8.12 4.42 6.86
CA ARG A 374 8.23 2.96 7.08
C ARG A 374 9.59 2.37 6.74
N LEU A 375 10.28 2.95 5.76
CA LEU A 375 11.65 2.58 5.42
C LEU A 375 12.69 3.29 6.30
N ASN A 376 12.26 4.16 7.22
CA ASN A 376 13.12 4.96 8.08
C ASN A 376 14.20 5.74 7.29
N ILE A 377 13.79 6.35 6.18
CA ILE A 377 14.69 7.11 5.32
C ILE A 377 14.85 8.52 5.89
N ALA A 378 16.06 8.84 6.34
CA ALA A 378 16.36 10.19 6.81
C ALA A 378 16.42 11.19 5.64
N GLN A 379 15.52 12.16 5.62
CA GLN A 379 15.57 13.28 4.68
C GLN A 379 16.22 14.50 5.34
N LYS A 380 17.33 14.98 4.79
CA LYS A 380 18.04 16.18 5.30
C LYS A 380 17.49 17.50 4.74
N GLY A 381 16.30 17.46 4.14
CA GLY A 381 15.71 18.57 3.40
C GLY A 381 16.43 18.84 2.07
N PRO A 382 15.94 19.82 1.30
CA PRO A 382 16.67 20.31 0.14
C PRO A 382 18.01 20.90 0.59
N THR A 383 19.11 20.36 0.07
CA THR A 383 20.42 21.02 0.14
C THR A 383 20.47 22.17 -0.87
N GLU A 384 21.34 23.16 -0.68
CA GLU A 384 21.57 24.19 -1.71
C GLU A 384 22.10 23.61 -3.04
N GLU A 385 22.61 22.38 -3.02
CA GLU A 385 23.00 21.61 -4.20
C GLU A 385 21.77 21.00 -4.89
N THR A 386 21.59 21.32 -6.17
CA THR A 386 20.61 20.67 -7.04
C THR A 386 21.25 19.42 -7.65
N ARG A 387 20.64 18.25 -7.45
CA ARG A 387 21.08 17.01 -8.11
C ARG A 387 20.19 16.71 -9.30
N ILE A 388 20.77 16.67 -10.48
CA ILE A 388 20.06 16.36 -11.73
C ILE A 388 20.45 14.95 -12.16
N THR A 389 19.53 14.01 -12.04
CA THR A 389 19.73 12.64 -12.57
C THR A 389 19.16 12.58 -13.98
N PHE A 390 20.02 12.34 -14.97
CA PHE A 390 19.63 12.20 -16.36
C PHE A 390 19.51 10.71 -16.69
N ILE A 391 18.28 10.22 -16.83
CA ILE A 391 18.01 8.80 -17.14
C ILE A 391 17.96 8.63 -18.65
N GLN A 392 18.96 7.95 -19.22
CA GLN A 392 19.02 7.72 -20.65
C GLN A 392 18.54 6.31 -21.00
N ARG A 393 17.39 6.21 -21.68
CA ARG A 393 16.98 4.94 -22.29
C ARG A 393 17.79 4.72 -23.58
N LYS A 394 18.58 3.64 -23.64
CA LYS A 394 19.25 3.19 -24.88
C LYS A 394 18.44 2.07 -25.53
N THR A 395 17.38 2.43 -26.24
CA THR A 395 16.61 1.48 -27.07
C THR A 395 16.73 1.85 -28.54
N ARG A 396 16.34 0.95 -29.46
CA ARG A 396 16.37 1.23 -30.91
C ARG A 396 15.52 2.44 -31.32
N PHE A 397 14.41 2.68 -30.62
CA PHE A 397 13.38 3.66 -31.02
C PHE A 397 13.26 4.88 -30.10
N ARG A 398 13.90 4.83 -28.93
CA ARG A 398 13.91 5.95 -27.97
C ARG A 398 15.34 6.12 -27.52
N GLN A 399 16.06 6.99 -28.22
CA GLN A 399 17.39 7.48 -27.85
C GLN A 399 17.31 9.00 -27.75
N ILE A 400 17.91 9.54 -26.70
CA ILE A 400 18.14 10.98 -26.61
C ILE A 400 19.49 11.23 -27.28
N GLU A 401 19.48 11.64 -28.54
CA GLU A 401 20.70 11.76 -29.35
C GLU A 401 21.60 12.90 -28.86
N ASN A 402 21.00 13.98 -28.36
CA ASN A 402 21.68 15.16 -27.84
C ASN A 402 21.95 15.12 -26.32
N TRP A 403 21.90 13.96 -25.67
CA TRP A 403 22.06 13.86 -24.21
C TRP A 403 23.37 14.47 -23.69
N LYS A 404 24.45 14.40 -24.49
CA LYS A 404 25.74 15.02 -24.14
C LYS A 404 25.64 16.52 -24.03
N GLU A 405 24.90 17.17 -24.93
CA GLU A 405 24.67 18.62 -24.90
C GLU A 405 23.85 19.01 -23.67
N VAL A 406 22.82 18.22 -23.35
CA VAL A 406 22.00 18.43 -22.14
C VAL A 406 22.85 18.30 -20.87
N CYS A 407 23.71 17.27 -20.78
CA CYS A 407 24.63 17.13 -19.65
C CYS A 407 25.61 18.30 -19.55
N LEU A 408 26.18 18.75 -20.68
CA LEU A 408 27.08 19.91 -20.70
C LEU A 408 26.38 21.18 -20.20
N PHE A 409 25.13 21.40 -20.63
CA PHE A 409 24.32 22.51 -20.14
C PHE A 409 24.07 22.42 -18.64
N ILE A 410 23.76 21.22 -18.14
CA ILE A 410 23.59 20.98 -16.69
C ILE A 410 24.86 21.27 -15.91
N TYR A 411 26.04 20.88 -16.42
CA TYR A 411 27.32 21.18 -15.78
C TYR A 411 27.64 22.68 -15.71
N GLN A 412 27.01 23.51 -16.55
CA GLN A 412 27.17 24.96 -16.52
C GLN A 412 26.27 25.63 -15.47
N LEU A 413 25.30 24.92 -14.90
CA LEU A 413 24.46 25.45 -13.82
C LEU A 413 25.26 25.46 -12.51
N CYS A 414 25.39 26.64 -11.89
CA CYS A 414 25.98 26.75 -10.56
C CYS A 414 25.20 25.86 -9.56
N ASN A 415 25.93 25.15 -8.71
CA ASN A 415 25.39 24.23 -7.70
C ASN A 415 24.59 23.03 -8.26
N ALA A 416 24.82 22.63 -9.51
CA ALA A 416 24.26 21.40 -10.07
C ALA A 416 25.29 20.28 -10.14
N THR A 417 24.92 19.08 -9.69
CA THR A 417 25.68 17.84 -9.99
C THR A 417 24.83 16.95 -10.88
N SER A 418 25.46 16.32 -11.88
CA SER A 418 24.77 15.40 -12.78
C SER A 418 25.23 13.96 -12.62
N LEU A 419 24.27 13.04 -12.67
CA LEU A 419 24.51 11.60 -12.78
C LEU A 419 23.74 11.10 -14.01
N VAL A 420 24.45 10.46 -14.94
CA VAL A 420 23.83 9.79 -16.09
C VAL A 420 23.70 8.31 -15.75
N VAL A 421 22.47 7.80 -15.79
CA VAL A 421 22.14 6.39 -15.53
C VAL A 421 21.58 5.75 -16.78
#